data_AF-A0A4R5EHZ7-F1
#
_entry.id   AF-A0A4R5EHZ7-F1
#
_cell.length_a   1.000
_cell.length_b   1.000
_cell.length_c   1.000
_cell.angle_alpha   90.00
_cell.angle_beta   90.00
_cell.angle_gamma   90.00
#
_symmetry.space_group_name_H-M   'P 1'
#
loop_
_entity.id
_entity.type
_entity.pdbx_description
1 polymer ?
#
loop_
_entity_poly.entity_id
_entity_poly.type
_entity_poly.pdbx_seq_one_letter_code
_entity_poly.pdbx_strand_id
1 'polypeptide(L)'
;MDIAEQAEGEKRVRRMLVEPLLRRGLAKPGSLTKDMFDDMLKDLCSKLAYMSDLNIGALEEEVAGMAGGKARDRFPIANVILERAGRIQPPVDDGSPLIRAVFANRLGQDALDEGWAPELLASLRQTRRWPGTYVVRQIREQAASPVRHLRDVEAKLARDGEVPASDRQWRDRRLEVVEKCQRIADLASQGEQA
;
A
#
# COMPACT_ATOMS: atom_id res chain seq x y z
N MET A 1 -12.70 0.56 6.30
CA MET A 1 -13.32 1.89 6.32
C MET A 1 -14.73 1.73 5.83
N ASP A 2 -15.71 2.22 6.59
CA ASP A 2 -17.11 2.24 6.11
C ASP A 2 -17.34 3.43 5.15
N ILE A 3 -18.51 3.47 4.50
CA ILE A 3 -18.84 4.50 3.50
C ILE A 3 -18.90 5.91 4.12
N ALA A 4 -19.34 6.03 5.38
CA ALA A 4 -19.46 7.32 6.06
C ALA A 4 -18.09 7.87 6.48
N GLU A 5 -17.22 7.00 7.00
CA GLU A 5 -15.83 7.31 7.34
C GLU A 5 -15.03 7.69 6.09
N GLN A 6 -15.24 6.98 4.97
CA GLN A 6 -14.65 7.32 3.67
C GLN A 6 -15.09 8.70 3.19
N ALA A 7 -16.39 8.98 3.22
CA ALA A 7 -16.93 10.28 2.79
C ALA A 7 -16.43 11.44 3.66
N GLU A 8 -16.28 11.24 4.97
CA GLU A 8 -15.71 12.25 5.86
C GLU A 8 -14.21 12.45 5.62
N GLY A 9 -13.47 11.37 5.39
CA GLY A 9 -12.07 11.43 4.99
C GLY A 9 -11.87 12.20 3.68
N GLU A 10 -12.71 11.97 2.67
CA GLU A 10 -12.69 12.69 1.40
C GLU A 10 -12.94 14.20 1.59
N LYS A 11 -13.95 14.57 2.39
CA LYS A 11 -14.25 15.98 2.71
C LYS A 11 -13.08 16.65 3.42
N ARG A 12 -12.46 15.94 4.37
CA ARG A 12 -11.28 16.43 5.10
C ARG A 12 -10.12 16.70 4.14
N VAL A 13 -9.78 15.77 3.26
CA VAL A 13 -8.71 15.95 2.26
C VAL A 13 -9.02 17.16 1.37
N ARG A 14 -10.26 17.29 0.89
CA ARG A 14 -10.65 18.43 0.06
C ARG A 14 -10.42 19.77 0.77
N ARG A 15 -10.87 19.88 2.03
CA ARG A 15 -10.77 21.09 2.86
C ARG A 15 -9.33 21.45 3.25
N MET A 16 -8.51 20.45 3.54
CA MET A 16 -7.17 20.65 4.12
C MET A 16 -6.03 20.59 3.09
N LEU A 17 -6.24 19.99 1.92
CA LEU A 17 -5.23 19.88 0.87
C LEU A 17 -5.64 20.64 -0.40
N VAL A 18 -6.77 20.27 -1.00
CA VAL A 18 -7.15 20.80 -2.33
C VAL A 18 -7.48 22.28 -2.27
N GLU A 19 -8.40 22.68 -1.39
CA GLU A 19 -8.85 24.07 -1.28
C GLU A 19 -7.72 25.04 -0.88
N PRO A 20 -6.83 24.72 0.07
CA PRO A 20 -5.66 25.56 0.37
C PRO A 20 -4.73 25.72 -0.84
N LEU A 21 -4.40 24.64 -1.54
CA LEU A 21 -3.53 24.69 -2.72
C LEU A 21 -4.12 25.57 -3.84
N LEU A 22 -5.42 25.45 -4.10
CA LEU A 22 -6.12 26.32 -5.06
C LEU A 22 -6.15 27.79 -4.58
N ARG A 23 -6.39 28.04 -3.29
CA ARG A 23 -6.36 29.39 -2.71
C ARG A 23 -4.98 30.05 -2.77
N ARG A 24 -3.91 29.27 -2.78
CA ARG A 24 -2.52 29.74 -2.99
C ARG A 24 -2.23 30.15 -4.44
N GLY A 25 -3.20 29.99 -5.34
CA GLY A 25 -3.07 30.37 -6.75
C GLY A 25 -2.59 29.23 -7.66
N LEU A 26 -2.54 27.99 -7.16
CA LEU A 26 -2.23 26.84 -8.01
C LEU A 26 -3.39 26.56 -8.96
N ALA A 27 -3.12 26.72 -10.25
CA ALA A 27 -4.08 26.56 -11.31
C ALA A 27 -4.08 25.13 -11.86
N LYS A 28 -5.23 24.73 -12.40
CA LYS A 28 -5.40 23.50 -13.17
C LYS A 28 -4.32 23.37 -14.27
N PRO A 29 -3.69 22.20 -14.45
CA PRO A 29 -2.84 21.94 -15.60
C PRO A 29 -3.52 22.28 -16.93
N GLY A 30 -2.82 22.97 -17.82
CA GLY A 30 -3.37 23.36 -19.13
C GLY A 30 -3.78 22.18 -20.02
N SER A 31 -3.23 20.99 -19.78
CA SER A 31 -3.52 19.75 -20.52
C SER A 31 -4.83 19.05 -20.13
N LEU A 32 -5.47 19.46 -19.03
CA LEU A 32 -6.73 18.84 -18.55
C LEU A 32 -7.91 19.77 -18.83
N THR A 33 -9.08 19.24 -19.18
CA THR A 33 -10.32 20.02 -19.12
C THR A 33 -10.72 20.29 -17.67
N LYS A 34 -11.68 21.19 -17.43
CA LYS A 34 -12.19 21.43 -16.07
C LYS A 34 -12.73 20.13 -15.46
N ASP A 35 -13.54 19.40 -16.21
CA ASP A 35 -14.16 18.16 -15.73
C ASP A 35 -13.12 17.09 -15.40
N MET A 36 -12.12 16.90 -16.27
CA MET A 36 -11.01 15.96 -16.01
C MET A 36 -10.20 16.35 -14.76
N PHE A 37 -10.09 17.64 -14.47
CA PHE A 37 -9.41 18.11 -13.26
C PHE A 37 -10.26 17.89 -12.01
N ASP A 38 -11.56 18.17 -12.08
CA ASP A 38 -12.48 17.93 -10.97
C ASP A 38 -12.58 16.43 -10.63
N ASP A 39 -12.62 15.55 -11.64
CA ASP A 39 -12.55 14.10 -11.48
C ASP A 39 -11.22 13.65 -10.85
N MET A 40 -10.10 14.20 -11.33
CA MET A 40 -8.78 13.93 -10.74
C MET A 40 -8.73 14.34 -9.25
N LEU A 41 -9.31 15.48 -8.89
CA LEU A 41 -9.38 15.95 -7.50
C LEU A 41 -10.26 15.04 -6.65
N LYS A 42 -11.37 14.54 -7.19
CA LYS A 42 -12.25 13.59 -6.51
C LYS A 42 -11.53 12.27 -6.23
N ASP A 43 -10.87 11.70 -7.24
CA ASP A 43 -10.09 10.48 -7.11
C ASP A 43 -8.93 10.65 -6.10
N LEU A 44 -8.28 11.81 -6.12
CA LEU A 44 -7.24 12.15 -5.17
C LEU A 44 -7.77 12.18 -3.73
N CYS A 45 -8.91 12.83 -3.49
CA CYS A 45 -9.53 12.88 -2.17
C CYS A 45 -9.89 11.47 -1.67
N SER A 46 -10.47 10.65 -2.55
CA SER A 46 -10.84 9.26 -2.24
C SER A 46 -9.65 8.41 -1.83
N LYS A 47 -8.54 8.51 -2.58
CA LYS A 47 -7.31 7.77 -2.30
C LYS A 47 -6.58 8.24 -1.05
N LEU A 48 -6.80 9.46 -0.58
CA LEU A 48 -6.12 10.03 0.59
C LEU A 48 -7.00 10.06 1.85
N ALA A 49 -8.24 9.58 1.77
CA ALA A 49 -9.22 9.63 2.87
C ALA A 49 -8.74 8.97 4.18
N TYR A 50 -7.84 7.99 4.06
CA TYR A 50 -7.21 7.30 5.19
C TYR A 50 -6.21 8.17 5.99
N MET A 51 -5.76 9.30 5.43
CA MET A 51 -4.76 10.13 6.08
C MET A 51 -5.34 10.90 7.28
N SER A 52 -4.54 11.05 8.31
CA SER A 52 -4.87 11.86 9.48
C SER A 52 -4.75 13.36 9.16
N ASP A 53 -5.48 14.18 9.90
CA ASP A 53 -5.46 15.65 9.77
C ASP A 53 -4.03 16.23 9.80
N LEU A 54 -3.19 15.73 10.73
CA LEU A 54 -1.79 16.15 10.85
C LEU A 54 -1.00 15.85 9.56
N ASN A 55 -1.15 14.65 9.02
CA ASN A 55 -0.40 14.21 7.84
C ASN A 55 -0.92 14.85 6.55
N ILE A 56 -2.22 15.19 6.48
CA ILE A 56 -2.77 15.99 5.38
C ILE A 56 -2.20 17.41 5.42
N GLY A 57 -2.07 18.01 6.60
CA GLY A 57 -1.43 19.33 6.77
C GLY A 57 0.03 19.33 6.31
N ALA A 58 0.81 18.31 6.71
CA ALA A 58 2.19 18.15 6.25
C ALA A 58 2.29 17.96 4.72
N LEU A 59 1.36 17.19 4.15
CA LEU A 59 1.29 16.98 2.70
C LEU A 59 0.96 18.28 1.95
N GLU A 60 0.08 19.12 2.48
CA GLU A 60 -0.24 20.42 1.88
C GLU A 60 0.99 21.32 1.80
N GLU A 61 1.76 21.40 2.89
CA GLU A 61 2.98 22.21 2.94
C GLU A 61 4.02 21.72 1.92
N GLU A 62 4.26 20.40 1.85
CA GLU A 62 5.19 19.82 0.88
C GLU A 62 4.73 20.05 -0.57
N VAL A 63 3.44 19.84 -0.87
CA VAL A 63 2.88 19.98 -2.23
C VAL A 63 2.85 21.44 -2.67
N ALA A 64 2.62 22.39 -1.76
CA ALA A 64 2.66 23.81 -2.07
C ALA A 64 4.06 24.25 -2.56
N GLY A 65 5.13 23.65 -2.03
CA GLY A 65 6.50 23.85 -2.50
C GLY A 65 6.81 23.22 -3.87
N MET A 66 5.94 22.36 -4.38
CA MET A 66 6.12 21.59 -5.63
C MET A 66 5.37 22.17 -6.82
N ALA A 67 4.92 23.42 -6.73
CA ALA A 67 4.19 24.08 -7.79
C ALA A 67 4.91 23.96 -9.15
N GLY A 68 4.21 23.38 -10.12
CA GLY A 68 4.76 23.07 -11.45
C GLY A 68 4.69 24.25 -12.42
N GLY A 69 5.20 24.04 -13.64
CA GLY A 69 5.14 25.04 -14.71
C GLY A 69 6.22 26.13 -14.60
N LYS A 70 6.39 26.91 -15.68
CA LYS A 70 7.41 27.96 -15.77
C LYS A 70 7.24 29.04 -14.70
N ALA A 71 5.99 29.32 -14.32
CA ALA A 71 5.64 30.32 -13.32
C ALA A 71 5.47 29.73 -11.90
N ARG A 72 5.69 28.41 -11.71
CA ARG A 72 5.45 27.71 -10.43
C ARG A 72 4.05 27.98 -9.89
N ASP A 73 3.07 27.90 -10.78
CA ASP A 73 1.66 28.22 -10.54
C ASP A 73 0.75 27.04 -10.89
N ARG A 74 1.31 25.88 -11.27
CA ARG A 74 0.53 24.73 -11.69
C ARG A 74 0.32 23.74 -10.56
N PHE A 75 -0.92 23.31 -10.39
CA PHE A 75 -1.29 22.21 -9.50
C PHE A 75 -0.54 20.92 -9.92
N PRO A 76 0.20 20.27 -9.01
CA PRO A 76 0.91 19.02 -9.32
C PRO A 76 -0.03 17.90 -9.75
N ILE A 77 0.43 17.00 -10.63
CA ILE A 77 -0.38 15.85 -11.04
C ILE A 77 -0.62 14.90 -9.85
N ALA A 78 -1.78 14.24 -9.82
CA ALA A 78 -2.20 13.40 -8.70
C ALA A 78 -1.18 12.34 -8.30
N ASN A 79 -0.50 11.71 -9.27
CA ASN A 79 0.51 10.67 -8.99
C ASN A 79 1.67 11.16 -8.11
N VAL A 80 2.12 12.41 -8.30
CA VAL A 80 3.19 12.99 -7.48
C VAL A 80 2.70 13.21 -6.06
N ILE A 81 1.47 13.70 -5.90
CA ILE A 81 0.86 13.93 -4.57
C ILE A 81 0.67 12.60 -3.84
N LEU A 82 0.16 11.57 -4.52
CA LEU A 82 -0.03 10.22 -3.96
C LEU A 82 1.30 9.58 -3.56
N GLU A 83 2.37 9.82 -4.31
CA GLU A 83 3.71 9.35 -3.95
C GLU A 83 4.18 10.00 -2.64
N ARG A 84 4.02 11.32 -2.49
CA ARG A 84 4.38 12.04 -1.24
C ARG A 84 3.54 11.62 -0.06
N ALA A 85 2.22 11.53 -0.27
CA ALA A 85 1.29 11.04 0.74
C ALA A 85 1.74 9.70 1.31
N GLY A 86 2.08 8.73 0.44
CA GLY A 86 2.53 7.41 0.87
C GLY A 86 3.89 7.40 1.60
N ARG A 87 4.70 8.46 1.49
CA ARG A 87 5.94 8.63 2.28
C ARG A 87 5.65 9.22 3.67
N ILE A 88 4.69 10.14 3.76
CA ILE A 88 4.27 10.79 5.02
C ILE A 88 3.46 9.81 5.87
N GLN A 89 2.41 9.23 5.28
CA GLN A 89 1.57 8.25 5.92
C GLN A 89 1.32 7.11 4.94
N PRO A 90 1.96 5.95 5.12
CA PRO A 90 1.61 4.77 4.36
C PRO A 90 0.12 4.44 4.55
N PRO A 91 -0.60 4.02 3.49
CA PRO A 91 -1.96 3.50 3.63
C PRO A 91 -2.02 2.40 4.68
N VAL A 92 -3.17 2.28 5.35
CA VAL A 92 -3.44 1.17 6.27
C VAL A 92 -3.12 -0.13 5.54
N ASP A 93 -2.50 -1.06 6.27
CA ASP A 93 -1.80 -2.20 5.68
C ASP A 93 -2.72 -3.37 5.31
N ASP A 94 -3.92 -3.03 4.84
CA ASP A 94 -4.97 -3.94 4.34
C ASP A 94 -4.74 -4.32 2.87
N GLY A 95 -3.54 -4.01 2.34
CA GLY A 95 -3.14 -4.28 0.97
C GLY A 95 -3.72 -3.25 -0.01
N SER A 96 -2.87 -2.68 -0.86
CA SER A 96 -3.34 -1.91 -2.01
C SER A 96 -4.24 -2.78 -2.90
N PRO A 97 -5.11 -2.20 -3.75
CA PRO A 97 -5.93 -2.99 -4.69
C PRO A 97 -5.11 -3.96 -5.53
N LEU A 98 -3.89 -3.56 -5.93
CA LEU A 98 -2.93 -4.45 -6.60
C LEU A 98 -2.54 -5.64 -5.72
N ILE A 99 -2.16 -5.39 -4.47
CA ILE A 99 -1.77 -6.45 -3.54
C ILE A 99 -2.93 -7.41 -3.31
N ARG A 100 -4.14 -6.91 -3.05
CA ARG A 100 -5.35 -7.73 -2.92
C ARG A 100 -5.60 -8.57 -4.17
N ALA A 101 -5.54 -7.97 -5.36
CA ALA A 101 -5.72 -8.69 -6.62
C ALA A 101 -4.66 -9.79 -6.84
N VAL A 102 -3.40 -9.53 -6.51
CA VAL A 102 -2.34 -10.54 -6.60
C VAL A 102 -2.60 -11.70 -5.64
N PHE A 103 -3.02 -11.41 -4.40
CA PHE A 103 -3.31 -12.42 -3.39
C PHE A 103 -4.60 -13.21 -3.66
N ALA A 104 -5.58 -12.61 -4.35
CA ALA A 104 -6.78 -13.32 -4.83
C ALA A 104 -6.47 -14.32 -5.95
N ASN A 105 -5.45 -14.05 -6.76
CA ASN A 105 -5.09 -14.88 -7.90
C ASN A 105 -4.28 -16.12 -7.48
N ARG A 106 -4.18 -17.10 -8.41
CA ARG A 106 -3.42 -18.35 -8.21
C ARG A 106 -1.99 -18.12 -7.73
N LEU A 107 -1.34 -17.05 -8.19
CA LEU A 107 0.01 -16.69 -7.76
C LEU A 107 0.08 -16.45 -6.24
N GLY A 108 -0.89 -15.73 -5.69
CA GLY A 108 -0.96 -15.46 -4.25
C GLY A 108 -1.30 -16.69 -3.43
N GLN A 109 -2.20 -17.53 -3.93
CA GLN A 109 -2.56 -18.80 -3.30
C GLN A 109 -1.35 -19.75 -3.27
N ASP A 110 -0.65 -19.93 -4.39
CA ASP A 110 0.61 -20.69 -4.46
C ASP A 110 1.65 -20.12 -3.46
N ALA A 111 1.68 -18.80 -3.23
CA ALA A 111 2.59 -18.16 -2.29
C ALA A 111 2.27 -18.47 -0.82
N LEU A 112 0.98 -18.52 -0.48
CA LEU A 112 0.51 -18.87 0.85
C LEU A 112 0.78 -20.36 1.12
N ASP A 113 0.41 -21.23 0.16
CA ASP A 113 0.57 -22.68 0.28
C ASP A 113 2.04 -23.11 0.40
N GLU A 114 2.92 -22.51 -0.41
CA GLU A 114 4.35 -22.85 -0.40
C GLU A 114 5.15 -22.05 0.65
N GLY A 115 4.54 -21.05 1.31
CA GLY A 115 5.13 -20.31 2.43
C GLY A 115 6.04 -19.12 2.07
N TRP A 116 6.00 -18.65 0.82
CA TRP A 116 6.78 -17.50 0.32
C TRP A 116 5.94 -16.21 0.18
N ALA A 117 4.72 -16.20 0.69
CA ALA A 117 3.84 -15.02 0.74
C ALA A 117 4.48 -13.76 1.38
N PRO A 118 5.27 -13.85 2.48
CA PRO A 118 5.95 -12.67 3.05
C PRO A 118 6.90 -11.98 2.06
N GLU A 119 7.66 -12.76 1.30
CA GLU A 119 8.60 -12.26 0.29
C GLU A 119 7.86 -11.65 -0.91
N LEU A 120 6.75 -12.26 -1.33
CA LEU A 120 5.86 -11.69 -2.34
C LEU A 120 5.32 -10.32 -1.90
N LEU A 121 4.79 -10.24 -0.68
CA LEU A 121 4.23 -9.01 -0.13
C LEU A 121 5.29 -7.90 -0.05
N ALA A 122 6.50 -8.23 0.40
CA ALA A 122 7.62 -7.28 0.46
C ALA A 122 7.98 -6.75 -0.94
N SER A 123 8.08 -7.64 -1.93
CA SER A 123 8.38 -7.26 -3.32
C SER A 123 7.29 -6.37 -3.94
N LEU A 124 6.02 -6.68 -3.68
CA LEU A 124 4.88 -5.88 -4.16
C LEU A 124 4.85 -4.48 -3.55
N ARG A 125 5.17 -4.35 -2.25
CA ARG A 125 5.25 -3.04 -1.59
C ARG A 125 6.36 -2.17 -2.17
N GLN A 126 7.49 -2.78 -2.53
CA GLN A 126 8.63 -2.07 -3.10
C GLN A 126 8.39 -1.66 -4.57
N THR A 127 7.92 -2.59 -5.40
CA THR A 127 7.82 -2.37 -6.85
C THR A 127 6.49 -1.77 -7.27
N ARG A 128 5.41 -2.00 -6.51
CA ARG A 128 4.02 -1.61 -6.80
C ARG A 128 3.58 -2.00 -8.22
N ARG A 129 4.03 -3.17 -8.69
CA ARG A 129 3.71 -3.72 -10.02
C ARG A 129 3.28 -5.17 -9.93
N TRP A 130 2.52 -5.63 -10.91
CA TRP A 130 2.24 -7.05 -11.06
C TRP A 130 3.56 -7.80 -11.31
N PRO A 131 3.87 -8.85 -10.53
CA PRO A 131 5.14 -9.56 -10.66
C PRO A 131 5.13 -10.43 -11.92
N GLY A 132 6.09 -10.21 -12.81
CA GLY A 132 6.34 -11.07 -13.96
C GLY A 132 7.02 -12.39 -13.56
N THR A 133 7.06 -13.36 -14.47
CA THR A 133 7.63 -14.70 -14.24
C THR A 133 9.05 -14.69 -13.69
N TYR A 134 9.91 -13.80 -14.22
CA TYR A 134 11.28 -13.62 -13.72
C TYR A 134 11.33 -13.15 -12.27
N VAL A 135 10.48 -12.17 -11.91
CA VAL A 135 10.41 -11.63 -10.55
C VAL A 135 9.89 -12.69 -9.58
N VAL A 136 8.85 -13.44 -9.98
CA VAL A 136 8.32 -14.56 -9.18
C VAL A 136 9.39 -15.60 -8.90
N ARG A 137 10.21 -15.97 -9.91
CA ARG A 137 11.33 -16.88 -9.73
C ARG A 137 12.33 -16.35 -8.70
N GLN A 138 12.72 -15.09 -8.82
CA GLN A 138 13.66 -14.46 -7.88
C GLN A 138 13.10 -14.42 -6.44
N ILE A 139 11.81 -14.11 -6.28
CA ILE A 139 11.12 -14.14 -4.99
C ILE A 139 11.18 -15.53 -4.37
N ARG A 140 10.89 -16.58 -5.15
CA ARG A 140 10.96 -17.97 -4.70
C ARG A 140 12.38 -18.37 -4.29
N GLU A 141 13.38 -17.97 -5.06
CA GLU A 141 14.80 -18.22 -4.73
C GLU A 141 15.19 -17.53 -3.41
N GLN A 142 14.75 -16.29 -3.19
CA GLN A 142 14.98 -15.57 -1.93
C GLN A 142 14.25 -16.20 -0.74
N ALA A 143 13.03 -16.70 -0.96
CA ALA A 143 12.21 -17.33 0.07
C ALA A 143 12.67 -18.74 0.46
N ALA A 144 13.46 -19.41 -0.38
CA ALA A 144 13.88 -20.80 -0.15
C ALA A 144 14.62 -20.99 1.19
N SER A 145 15.50 -20.06 1.56
CA SER A 145 16.24 -20.10 2.83
C SER A 145 15.34 -19.82 4.04
N PRO A 146 14.57 -18.72 4.08
CA PRO A 146 13.58 -18.48 5.15
C PRO A 146 12.55 -19.61 5.32
N VAL A 147 11.99 -20.15 4.23
CA VAL A 147 11.01 -21.25 4.29
C VAL A 147 11.64 -22.50 4.89
N ARG A 148 12.88 -22.84 4.50
CA ARG A 148 13.61 -23.96 5.10
C ARG A 148 13.88 -23.73 6.59
N HIS A 149 14.32 -22.53 6.96
CA HIS A 149 14.58 -22.18 8.35
C HIS A 149 13.33 -22.31 9.23
N LEU A 150 12.16 -21.86 8.74
CA LEU A 150 10.89 -22.04 9.45
C LEU A 150 10.59 -23.53 9.69
N ARG A 151 10.71 -24.37 8.65
CA ARG A 151 10.51 -25.82 8.77
C ARG A 151 11.47 -26.47 9.77
N ASP A 152 12.73 -26.04 9.78
CA ASP A 152 13.74 -26.56 10.70
C ASP A 152 13.42 -26.17 12.16
N VAL A 153 13.01 -24.93 12.40
CA VAL A 153 12.60 -24.44 13.73
C VAL A 153 11.36 -25.17 14.22
N GLU A 154 10.34 -25.34 13.37
CA GLU A 154 9.12 -26.08 13.72
C GLU A 154 9.39 -27.56 13.99
N ALA A 155 10.25 -28.20 13.20
CA ALA A 155 10.64 -29.58 13.41
C ALA A 155 11.43 -29.76 14.72
N LYS A 156 12.31 -28.83 15.08
CA LYS A 156 13.00 -28.84 16.38
C LYS A 156 12.03 -28.64 17.53
N LEU A 157 11.11 -27.68 17.41
CA LEU A 157 10.10 -27.43 18.44
C LEU A 157 9.20 -28.65 18.65
N ALA A 158 8.82 -29.35 17.58
CA ALA A 158 7.99 -30.55 17.66
C ALA A 158 8.73 -31.77 18.27
N ARG A 159 10.04 -31.90 18.05
CA ARG A 159 10.85 -33.00 18.61
C ARG A 159 11.29 -32.75 20.05
N ASP A 160 11.83 -31.56 20.29
CA ASP A 160 12.61 -31.26 21.49
C ASP A 160 11.84 -30.36 22.48
N GLY A 161 10.70 -29.79 22.06
CA GLY A 161 9.88 -28.87 22.85
C GLY A 161 10.48 -27.48 23.05
N GLU A 162 11.76 -27.31 22.71
CA GLU A 162 12.52 -26.09 22.91
C GLU A 162 13.33 -25.70 21.67
N VAL A 163 13.41 -24.39 21.43
CA VAL A 163 14.26 -23.76 20.42
C VAL A 163 14.86 -22.48 21.02
N PRO A 164 16.02 -22.03 20.54
CA PRO A 164 16.61 -20.77 21.00
C PRO A 164 15.63 -19.60 20.94
N ALA A 165 15.72 -18.68 21.90
CA ALA A 165 14.82 -17.53 21.96
C ALA A 165 14.86 -16.66 20.69
N SER A 166 16.01 -16.58 20.01
CA SER A 166 16.18 -15.93 18.71
C SER A 166 15.31 -16.56 17.63
N ASP A 167 15.30 -17.88 17.55
CA ASP A 167 14.60 -18.66 16.52
C ASP A 167 13.09 -18.58 16.76
N ARG A 168 12.66 -18.61 18.04
CA ARG A 168 11.26 -18.41 18.42
C ARG A 168 10.77 -17.02 18.02
N GLN A 169 11.50 -15.95 18.38
CA GLN A 169 11.13 -14.59 18.00
C GLN A 169 11.09 -14.39 16.49
N TRP A 170 12.05 -14.99 15.76
CA TRP A 170 12.06 -14.93 14.30
C TRP A 170 10.83 -15.64 13.71
N ARG A 171 10.50 -16.84 14.22
CA ARG A 171 9.33 -17.61 13.80
C ARG A 171 8.05 -16.80 14.01
N ASP A 172 7.86 -16.27 15.22
CA ASP A 172 6.63 -15.57 15.58
C ASP A 172 6.43 -14.33 14.68
N ARG A 173 7.49 -13.53 14.45
CA ARG A 173 7.46 -12.42 13.50
C ARG A 173 7.13 -12.87 12.07
N ARG A 174 7.66 -14.01 11.62
CA ARG A 174 7.34 -14.53 10.28
C ARG A 174 5.87 -14.95 10.20
N LEU A 175 5.35 -15.64 11.21
CA LEU A 175 3.96 -16.07 11.26
C LEU A 175 2.99 -14.88 11.30
N GLU A 176 3.30 -13.81 12.05
CA GLU A 176 2.52 -12.56 12.02
C GLU A 176 2.39 -11.97 10.61
N VAL A 177 3.46 -12.03 9.81
CA VAL A 177 3.44 -11.57 8.42
C VAL A 177 2.66 -12.53 7.53
N VAL A 178 2.76 -13.84 7.74
CA VAL A 178 1.95 -14.85 7.02
C VAL A 178 0.47 -14.66 7.29
N GLU A 179 0.06 -14.49 8.56
CA GLU A 179 -1.32 -14.20 8.94
C GLU A 179 -1.82 -12.91 8.29
N LYS A 180 -0.95 -11.92 8.16
CA LYS A 180 -1.29 -10.68 7.44
C LYS A 180 -1.52 -10.91 5.95
N CYS A 181 -0.67 -11.71 5.31
CA CYS A 181 -0.89 -12.11 3.91
C CYS A 181 -2.22 -12.87 3.75
N GLN A 182 -2.56 -13.74 4.71
CA GLN A 182 -3.83 -14.47 4.71
C GLN A 182 -5.01 -13.50 4.82
N ARG A 183 -4.99 -12.57 5.79
CA ARG A 183 -6.04 -11.54 5.92
C ARG A 183 -6.23 -10.73 4.64
N ILE A 184 -5.15 -10.39 3.96
CA ILE A 184 -5.21 -9.67 2.67
C ILE A 184 -5.89 -10.52 1.59
N ALA A 185 -5.59 -11.82 1.53
CA ALA A 185 -6.23 -12.75 0.60
C ALA A 185 -7.73 -12.91 0.91
N ASP A 186 -8.09 -13.07 2.18
CA ASP A 186 -9.48 -13.21 2.63
C ASP A 186 -10.32 -11.97 2.28
N LEU A 187 -9.77 -10.77 2.53
CA LEU A 187 -10.41 -9.51 2.15
C LEU A 187 -10.60 -9.38 0.63
N ALA A 188 -9.67 -9.92 -0.16
CA ALA A 188 -9.77 -9.88 -1.61
C ALA A 188 -10.88 -10.80 -2.13
N SER A 189 -10.99 -12.01 -1.58
CA SER A 189 -12.06 -12.96 -1.93
C SER A 189 -13.45 -12.47 -1.53
N GLN A 190 -13.57 -11.73 -0.42
CA GLN A 190 -14.84 -11.11 -0.02
C GLN A 190 -15.27 -9.96 -0.93
N GLY A 191 -14.31 -9.22 -1.50
CA GLY A 191 -14.58 -8.12 -2.44
C GLY A 191 -14.95 -8.56 -3.86
N GLU A 192 -14.62 -9.79 -4.25
CA GLU A 192 -15.02 -10.39 -5.55
C GLU A 192 -16.44 -10.97 -5.54
N GLN A 193 -17.02 -11.20 -4.35
CA GLN A 193 -18.36 -11.78 -4.16
C GLN A 193 -19.47 -10.73 -3.95
N ALA A 194 -19.14 -9.44 -3.96
CA ALA A 194 -20.07 -8.31 -3.79
C ALA A 194 -20.26 -7.54 -5.10
#